data_AF-A0A2N1QMM4-F1
#
_entry.id   AF-A0A2N1QMM4-F1
#
_cell.length_a   1.000
_cell.length_b   1.000
_cell.length_c   1.000
_cell.angle_alpha   90.00
_cell.angle_beta   90.00
_cell.angle_gamma   90.00
#
_symmetry.space_group_name_H-M   'P 1'
#
loop_
_entity.id
_entity.type
_entity.pdbx_description
1 polymer ?
#
loop_
_entity_poly.entity_id
_entity_poly.type
_entity_poly.pdbx_seq_one_letter_code
_entity_poly.pdbx_strand_id
1 'polypeptide(L)' 'MSVLIIEDNRDLVQVLAEVLNENGFSVESAHTG' A
#
# COMPACT_ATOMS: atom_id res chain seq x y z
N MET A 1 -5.04 -0.65 12.40
CA MET A 1 -5.49 -1.73 11.50
C MET A 1 -4.47 -1.84 10.38
N SER A 2 -4.03 -3.05 10.02
CA SER A 2 -3.04 -3.25 8.97
C SER A 2 -3.70 -3.53 7.62
N VAL A 3 -3.08 -3.04 6.54
CA VAL A 3 -3.52 -3.22 5.15
C VAL A 3 -2.35 -3.77 4.34
N LEU A 4 -2.57 -4.85 3.60
CA LEU A 4 -1.61 -5.39 2.63
C LEU A 4 -2.07 -5.03 1.21
N ILE A 5 -1.21 -4.35 0.45
CA ILE A 5 -1.42 -4.05 -0.96
C ILE A 5 -0.65 -5.07 -1.81
N ILE A 6 -1.34 -5.75 -2.71
CA ILE A 6 -0.72 -6.65 -3.70
C ILE A 6 -0.97 -6.06 -5.08
N GLU A 7 0.08 -5.49 -5.68
CA GLU A 7 -0.02 -4.74 -6.94
C GLU A 7 1.39 -4.63 -7.58
N ASP A 8 1.49 -4.99 -8.86
CA ASP A 8 2.75 -5.01 -9.60
C ASP A 8 3.15 -3.62 -10.11
N ASN A 9 2.19 -2.71 -10.25
CA ASN A 9 2.46 -1.30 -10.53
C ASN A 9 2.95 -0.55 -9.27
N ARG A 10 4.25 -0.27 -9.23
CA ARG A 10 4.91 0.40 -8.08
C ARG A 10 4.43 1.82 -7.84
N ASP A 11 4.13 2.57 -8.91
CA ASP A 11 3.67 3.96 -8.78
C ASP A 11 2.29 3.99 -8.12
N LEU A 12 1.42 3.03 -8.48
CA LEU A 12 0.11 2.88 -7.86
C LEU A 12 0.22 2.47 -6.38
N VAL A 13 1.09 1.52 -6.05
CA VAL A 13 1.33 1.11 -4.65
C VAL A 13 1.75 2.30 -3.81
N GLN A 14 2.66 3.15 -4.32
CA GLN A 14 3.14 4.31 -3.60
C GLN A 14 1.99 5.29 -3.28
N VAL A 15 1.21 5.67 -4.30
CA VAL A 15 0.08 6.60 -4.12
C VAL A 15 -0.94 6.05 -3.11
N LEU A 16 -1.26 4.75 -3.20
CA LEU A 16 -2.18 4.12 -2.26
C LEU A 16 -1.62 4.06 -0.83
N ALA A 17 -0.35 3.72 -0.68
CA ALA A 17 0.30 3.64 0.62
C ALA A 17 0.38 5.00 1.31
N GLU A 18 0.66 6.08 0.58
CA GLU A 18 0.67 7.45 1.11
C GLU A 18 -0.70 7.82 1.67
N VAL A 19 -1.77 7.69 0.86
CA VAL A 19 -3.14 8.02 1.29
C VAL A 19 -3.57 7.18 2.49
N LEU A 20 -3.28 5.87 2.50
CA LEU A 20 -3.69 4.99 3.60
C LEU A 20 -2.90 5.26 4.88
N ASN A 21 -1.60 5.54 4.79
CA ASN A 21 -0.80 5.92 5.96
C ASN A 21 -1.29 7.25 6.56
N GLU A 22 -1.64 8.24 5.73
CA GLU A 22 -2.22 9.50 6.19
C GLU A 22 -3.55 9.32 6.94
N ASN A 23 -4.31 8.27 6.61
CA ASN A 23 -5.55 7.91 7.28
C ASN A 23 -5.34 7.00 8.51
N GLY A 24 -4.10 6.78 8.95
CA GLY A 24 -3.77 6.04 10.16
C GLY A 24 -3.75 4.52 10.01
N PHE A 25 -3.73 4.03 8.77
CA PHE A 25 -3.50 2.61 8.50
C PHE A 25 -2.00 2.29 8.53
N SER A 26 -1.65 1.08 8.93
CA SER A 26 -0.30 0.55 8.75
C SER A 26 -0.27 -0.25 7.47
N VAL A 27 0.48 0.21 6.48
CA VAL A 27 0.47 -0.36 5.13
C VAL A 27 1.71 -1.22 4.88
N GLU A 28 1.49 -2.45 4.43
CA GLU A 28 2.50 -3.34 3.86
C GLU A 28 2.22 -3.53 2.36
N SER A 29 3.25 -3.78 1.56
CA SER A 29 3.09 -3.98 0.13
C SER A 29 3.88 -5.19 -0.38
N ALA A 30 3.28 -5.89 -1.35
CA ALA A 30 3.90 -6.94 -2.14
C ALA A 30 3.70 -6.63 -3.63
N HIS A 31 4.75 -6.84 -4.42
CA HIS A 31 4.74 -6.57 -5.87
C HIS A 31 4.65 -7.86 -6.71
N THR A 32 4.64 -8.99 -6.02
CA THR A 32 4.54 -10.34 -6.57
C THR A 32 3.78 -11.17 -5.53
N GLY A 33 2.93 -12.08 -6.01
CA GLY A 33 2.34 -13.12 -5.16
C GLY A 33 3.33 -14.22 -4.81
#